data_AF-A0A7J4QQI1-F1
#
_entry.id   AF-A0A7J4QQI1-F1
#
_cell.length_a   1.000
_cell.length_b   1.000
_cell.length_c   1.000
_cell.angle_alpha   90.00
_cell.angle_beta   90.00
_cell.angle_gamma   90.00
#
_symmetry.space_group_name_H-M   'P 1'
#
loop_
_entity.id
_entity.type
_entity.pdbx_description
1 polymer ?
#
loop_
_entity_poly.entity_id
_entity_poly.type
_entity_poly.pdbx_seq_one_letter_code
_entity_poly.pdbx_strand_id
1 'polypeptide(L)' 'MNTATSRLNDALCWTPLAPLIRAARRHRIGRRTREQNDVHRISTLLSSIMLAHGDMLS' A
#
# COMPACT_ATOMS: atom_id res chain seq x y z
N MET A 1 2.36 -2.93 -13.89
CA MET A 1 3.51 -2.18 -14.46
C MET A 1 4.21 -3.12 -15.41
N ASN A 2 4.30 -2.75 -16.70
CA ASN A 2 4.98 -3.58 -17.70
C ASN A 2 6.48 -3.69 -17.36
N THR A 3 7.07 -4.85 -17.59
CA THR A 3 8.49 -5.15 -17.27
C THR A 3 9.46 -4.15 -17.92
N ALA A 4 9.12 -3.66 -19.11
CA ALA A 4 9.88 -2.64 -19.84
C ALA A 4 9.99 -1.31 -19.06
N THR A 5 8.91 -0.86 -18.41
CA THR A 5 8.93 0.42 -17.67
C THR A 5 9.68 0.32 -16.35
N SER A 6 9.76 -0.88 -15.75
CA SER A 6 10.62 -1.15 -14.60
C SER A 6 12.10 -1.01 -14.97
N ARG A 7 12.51 -1.63 -16.09
CA ARG A 7 13.91 -1.61 -16.55
C ARG A 7 14.36 -0.20 -16.95
N LEU A 8 13.50 0.57 -17.62
CA LEU A 8 13.78 1.97 -17.94
C LEU A 8 13.93 2.83 -16.68
N ASN A 9 13.08 2.64 -15.67
CA ASN A 9 13.21 3.35 -14.40
C ASN A 9 14.50 2.98 -13.63
N ASP A 10 14.95 1.73 -13.72
CA ASP A 10 16.21 1.31 -13.12
C ASP A 10 17.42 1.86 -13.90
N ALA A 11 17.36 1.95 -15.23
CA ALA A 11 18.39 2.63 -16.02
C ALA A 11 18.45 4.15 -15.71
N LEU A 12 17.28 4.78 -15.55
CA LEU A 12 17.18 6.19 -15.15
C LEU A 12 17.61 6.44 -13.70
N CYS A 13 17.76 5.40 -12.86
CA CYS A 13 18.23 5.56 -11.48
C CYS A 13 19.74 5.92 -11.37
N TRP A 14 20.45 5.91 -12.51
CA TRP A 14 21.82 6.40 -12.66
C TRP A 14 21.90 7.85 -13.16
N THR A 15 20.77 8.48 -13.50
CA THR A 15 20.73 9.88 -13.91
C THR A 15 20.60 10.80 -12.69
N PRO A 16 20.99 12.09 -12.77
CA PRO A 16 20.77 13.07 -11.70
C PRO A 16 19.29 13.24 -11.32
N LEU A 17 18.36 12.73 -12.13
CA LEU A 17 16.91 12.68 -11.84
C LEU A 17 16.47 11.47 -11.00
N ALA A 18 17.39 10.55 -10.68
CA ALA A 18 17.15 9.39 -9.83
C ALA A 18 16.46 9.65 -8.48
N PRO A 19 16.74 10.74 -7.71
CA PRO A 19 16.04 10.99 -6.46
C PRO A 19 14.53 11.18 -6.65
N LEU A 20 14.09 11.77 -7.76
CA LEU A 20 12.67 11.94 -8.06
C LEU A 20 11.98 10.60 -8.33
N ILE A 21 12.63 9.71 -9.08
CA ILE A 21 12.10 8.36 -9.36
C ILE A 21 12.04 7.53 -8.07
N ARG A 22 13.07 7.65 -7.20
CA ARG A 22 13.08 6.98 -5.89
C ARG A 22 12.01 7.54 -4.96
N ALA A 23 11.79 8.86 -4.95
CA ALA A 23 10.74 9.51 -4.18
C ALA A 23 9.34 9.06 -4.65
N ALA A 24 9.09 9.05 -5.96
CA ALA A 24 7.84 8.56 -6.53
C ALA A 24 7.58 7.08 -6.18
N ARG A 25 8.63 6.23 -6.23
CA ARG A 25 8.54 4.82 -5.81
C ARG A 25 8.19 4.70 -4.32
N ARG A 26 8.86 5.46 -3.45
CA ARG A 26 8.57 5.49 -2.01
C ARG A 26 7.15 5.98 -1.70
N HIS A 27 6.68 7.02 -2.39
CA HIS A 27 5.31 7.50 -2.23
C HIS A 27 4.27 6.45 -2.63
N ARG A 28 4.49 5.71 -3.73
CA ARG A 28 3.59 4.63 -4.15
C ARG A 28 3.57 3.47 -3.16
N ILE A 29 4.75 3.07 -2.64
CA ILE A 29 4.85 2.03 -1.62
C ILE A 29 4.14 2.48 -0.33
N GLY A 30 4.43 3.70 0.15
CA GLY A 30 3.80 4.25 1.35
C GLY A 30 2.28 4.37 1.23
N ARG A 31 1.76 4.75 0.06
CA ARG A 31 0.31 4.75 -0.21
C ARG A 31 -0.30 3.35 -0.12
N ARG A 32 0.34 2.37 -0.77
CA ARG A 32 -0.13 0.98 -0.74
C ARG A 32 -0.11 0.39 0.68
N THR A 33 0.91 0.72 1.47
CA THR A 33 1.00 0.29 2.88
C THR A 33 -0.09 0.95 3.73
N ARG A 34 -0.42 2.23 3.50
CA ARG A 34 -1.54 2.89 4.19
C ARG A 34 -2.88 2.27 3.84
N GLU A 35 -3.16 2.05 2.56
CA GLU A 35 -4.39 1.39 2.10
C GLU A 35 -4.54 -0.01 2.71
N GLN A 36 -3.45 -0.80 2.75
CA GLN A 36 -3.46 -2.12 3.38
C GLN A 36 -3.69 -2.05 4.89
N ASN A 37 -3.09 -1.06 5.57
CA ASN A 37 -3.27 -0.87 7.00
C ASN A 37 -4.69 -0.43 7.34
N ASP A 38 -5.30 0.42 6.50
CA ASP A 38 -6.69 0.86 6.66
C ASP A 38 -7.66 -0.30 6.44
N VAL A 39 -7.44 -1.13 5.41
CA VAL A 39 -8.23 -2.36 5.19
C VAL A 39 -8.11 -3.32 6.37
N HIS A 40 -6.91 -3.50 6.91
CA HIS A 40 -6.69 -4.33 8.09
C HIS A 40 -7.43 -3.79 9.31
N ARG A 41 -7.36 -2.47 9.54
CA ARG A 41 -8.05 -1.80 10.65
C ARG A 41 -9.57 -1.87 10.53
N ILE A 42 -10.10 -1.70 9.33
CA ILE A 42 -11.54 -1.85 9.06
C ILE A 42 -11.97 -3.29 9.31
N SER A 43 -11.19 -4.28 8.87
CA SER A 43 -11.51 -5.70 9.05
C SER A 43 -11.52 -6.10 10.52
N THR A 44 -10.58 -5.60 11.32
CA THR A 44 -10.55 -5.86 12.77
C THR A 44 -11.70 -5.17 13.50
N LEU A 45 -12.04 -3.93 13.14
CA LEU A 45 -13.22 -3.24 13.67
C LEU A 45 -14.50 -3.99 13.32
N LEU A 46 -14.66 -4.41 12.07
CA LEU A 46 -15.84 -5.16 11.62
C LEU A 46 -15.95 -6.51 12.35
N SER A 47 -14.83 -7.21 12.52
CA SER A 47 -14.77 -8.47 13.28
C SER A 47 -15.14 -8.27 14.75
N SER A 48 -14.69 -7.17 15.36
CA SER A 48 -15.03 -6.81 16.75
C SER A 48 -16.52 -6.51 16.90
N ILE A 49 -17.11 -5.74 15.98
CA ILE A 49 -18.54 -5.44 15.97
C ILE A 49 -19.35 -6.71 15.74
N MET A 50 -18.91 -7.57 14.82
CA MET A 50 -19.59 -8.83 14.53
C MET A 50 -19.52 -9.80 15.72
N LEU A 51 -18.42 -9.82 16.48
CA LEU A 51 -18.34 -10.56 17.74
C LEU A 51 -19.27 -9.98 18.81
N ALA A 52 -19.26 -8.66 19.00
CA ALA A 52 -20.10 -7.98 19.99
C ALA A 52 -21.60 -8.10 19.70
N HIS A 53 -22.00 -8.10 18.42
CA HIS A 53 -23.38 -8.31 18.02
C HIS A 53 -23.75 -9.78 17.82
N GLY A 54 -22.79 -10.66 17.54
CA GLY A 54 -22.98 -12.10 17.54
C GLY A 54 -23.36 -12.62 18.93
N ASP A 55 -22.80 -12.04 19.98
CA ASP A 55 -23.17 -12.32 21.37
C ASP A 55 -24.58 -11.81 21.73
N MET A 56 -25.10 -10.84 20.97
CA MET A 56 -26.45 -10.27 21.15
C MET A 56 -27.53 -10.98 20.30
N LEU A 57 -27.12 -11.85 19.37
CA LEU A 57 -27.99 -12.67 18.52
C LEU A 57 -28.15 -14.12 19.03
N SER A 58 -27.48 -14.47 20.14
CA SER A 58 -27.67 -15.75 20.84
C SER A 58 -28.77 -15.70 21.90
#